data_AF-A0A7Y8LGE3-F1
#
_entry.id   AF-A0A7Y8LGE3-F1
#
_cell.length_a   1.000
_cell.length_b   1.000
_cell.length_c   1.000
_cell.angle_alpha   90.00
_cell.angle_beta   90.00
_cell.angle_gamma   90.00
#
_symmetry.space_group_name_H-M   'P 1'
#
loop_
_entity.id
_entity.type
_entity.pdbx_description
1 polymer ?
#
loop_
_entity_poly.entity_id
_entity_poly.type
_entity_poly.pdbx_seq_one_letter_code
_entity_poly.pdbx_strand_id
1 'polypeptide(L)'
;MKTGRDSLAPTREAILAELVRIVESRWFRESHHLRALLTYIVTETLEGRESGLKEYNLGVNVLHRHADYDPRTDSIVRVQFSQLRKKLAVLYEEDPGTAPFRIEIHKGSYVPVFVHQPPKEAPIQARETEVVPVAARRRVWPAFLAGVGVTALVAIALYTASGRGREARAPTPALWSPLVESGSPAIVSFGVPLFYVGNGLYVRDVLVNEPGQELNSGIERVGKAMKQMLRPHDDVYTGIGESVGTYEVGRFLERRGVKVQISNSHYLGPSDLRGKNLVIISSSRFQTPLNQFRLPLAFRFVPETVLGVYANPNPLPGELAVYATKGGGAGGVS
;
A
#
# COMPACT_ATOMS: atom_id res chain seq x y z
N MET A 1 -4.69 -36.40 -41.84
CA MET A 1 -5.09 -35.01 -41.53
C MET A 1 -4.92 -34.76 -40.04
N LYS A 2 -3.77 -34.22 -39.63
CA LYS A 2 -3.49 -33.71 -38.27
C LYS A 2 -2.38 -32.66 -38.43
N THR A 3 -2.76 -31.41 -38.68
CA THR A 3 -1.83 -30.28 -38.71
C THR A 3 -2.64 -29.05 -38.34
N GLY A 4 -2.53 -28.61 -37.09
CA GLY A 4 -3.28 -27.44 -36.62
C GLY A 4 -3.30 -27.30 -35.10
N ARG A 5 -2.12 -27.20 -34.45
CA ARG A 5 -2.00 -26.55 -33.13
C ARG A 5 -0.58 -26.27 -32.59
N ASP A 6 0.49 -26.38 -33.38
CA ASP A 6 1.87 -26.32 -32.83
C ASP A 6 2.65 -25.02 -33.10
N SER A 7 2.02 -23.91 -33.51
CA SER A 7 2.76 -22.69 -33.94
C SER A 7 2.33 -21.37 -33.28
N LEU A 8 1.98 -21.39 -31.98
CA LEU A 8 1.57 -20.19 -31.22
C LEU A 8 2.18 -20.18 -29.80
N ALA A 9 3.48 -20.46 -29.65
CA ALA A 9 4.19 -20.14 -28.42
C ALA A 9 5.05 -18.89 -28.66
N PRO A 10 5.01 -17.88 -27.79
CA PRO A 10 5.84 -16.69 -27.95
C PRO A 10 7.32 -17.09 -27.91
N THR A 11 8.14 -16.46 -28.76
CA THR A 11 9.58 -16.74 -28.81
C THR A 11 10.26 -16.31 -27.51
N ARG A 12 11.41 -16.93 -27.21
CA ARG A 12 12.22 -16.60 -26.01
C ARG A 12 12.57 -15.11 -25.97
N GLU A 13 12.93 -14.54 -27.10
CA GLU A 13 13.29 -13.13 -27.24
C GLU A 13 12.08 -12.23 -26.93
N ALA A 14 10.88 -12.60 -27.41
CA ALA A 14 9.67 -11.85 -27.15
C ALA A 14 9.30 -11.87 -25.66
N ILE A 15 9.43 -13.02 -24.99
CA ILE A 15 9.21 -13.17 -23.55
C ILE A 15 10.18 -12.30 -22.74
N LEU A 16 11.46 -12.26 -23.11
CA LEU A 16 12.44 -11.42 -22.44
C LEU A 16 12.20 -9.92 -22.66
N ALA A 17 11.82 -9.52 -23.86
CA ALA A 17 11.46 -8.13 -24.14
C ALA A 17 10.25 -7.68 -23.31
N GLU A 18 9.24 -8.54 -23.18
CA GLU A 18 8.06 -8.26 -22.36
C GLU A 18 8.41 -8.21 -20.87
N LEU A 19 9.29 -9.11 -20.39
CA LEU A 19 9.81 -9.05 -19.03
C LEU A 19 10.47 -7.69 -18.74
N VAL A 20 11.36 -7.23 -19.62
CA VAL A 20 12.05 -5.92 -19.48
C VAL A 20 11.01 -4.79 -19.40
N ARG A 21 10.04 -4.76 -20.31
CA ARG A 21 8.96 -3.77 -20.32
C ARG A 21 8.19 -3.76 -18.99
N ILE A 22 7.84 -4.93 -18.47
CA ILE A 22 7.10 -5.05 -17.21
C ILE A 22 7.94 -4.52 -16.05
N VAL A 23 9.21 -4.94 -15.91
CA VAL A 23 10.04 -4.56 -14.75
C VAL A 23 10.42 -3.08 -14.75
N GLU A 24 10.44 -2.42 -15.91
CA GLU A 24 10.68 -0.98 -16.06
C GLU A 24 9.41 -0.12 -15.94
N SER A 25 8.22 -0.75 -15.99
CA SER A 25 6.96 -0.03 -15.85
C SER A 25 6.81 0.64 -14.48
N ARG A 26 5.97 1.68 -14.42
CA ARG A 26 5.64 2.38 -13.17
C ARG A 26 5.15 1.46 -12.05
N TRP A 27 4.53 0.33 -12.41
CA TRP A 27 3.97 -0.64 -11.48
C TRP A 27 5.05 -1.45 -10.76
N PHE A 28 6.18 -1.70 -11.43
CA PHE A 28 7.23 -2.59 -10.93
C PHE A 28 8.54 -1.89 -10.56
N ARG A 29 8.85 -0.73 -11.17
CA ARG A 29 10.15 -0.05 -11.00
C ARG A 29 10.57 0.20 -9.55
N GLU A 30 9.61 0.47 -8.66
CA GLU A 30 9.85 0.78 -7.25
C GLU A 30 10.01 -0.45 -6.34
N SER A 31 9.70 -1.67 -6.83
CA SER A 31 9.72 -2.88 -6.00
C SER A 31 10.82 -3.85 -6.43
N HIS A 32 11.92 -3.85 -5.68
CA HIS A 32 13.05 -4.76 -5.93
C HIS A 32 12.65 -6.24 -5.87
N HIS A 33 11.89 -6.65 -4.85
CA HIS A 33 11.47 -8.05 -4.68
C HIS A 33 10.55 -8.54 -5.81
N LEU A 34 9.59 -7.73 -6.26
CA LEU A 34 8.68 -8.15 -7.34
C LEU A 34 9.40 -8.23 -8.69
N ARG A 35 10.35 -7.34 -8.95
CA ARG A 35 11.22 -7.41 -10.13
C ARG A 35 12.09 -8.67 -10.09
N ALA A 36 12.77 -8.91 -8.97
CA ALA A 36 13.63 -10.09 -8.79
C ALA A 36 12.83 -11.39 -8.95
N LEU A 37 11.65 -11.49 -8.33
CA LEU A 37 10.76 -12.64 -8.47
C LEU A 37 10.32 -12.88 -9.90
N LEU A 38 9.80 -11.84 -10.57
CA LEU A 38 9.31 -11.99 -11.94
C LEU A 38 10.45 -12.36 -12.90
N THR A 39 11.61 -11.71 -12.78
CA THR A 39 12.80 -12.03 -13.58
C THR A 39 13.25 -13.46 -13.34
N TYR A 40 13.33 -13.90 -12.08
CA TYR A 40 13.78 -15.24 -11.74
C TYR A 40 12.85 -16.32 -12.31
N ILE A 41 11.54 -16.21 -12.06
CA ILE A 41 10.60 -17.24 -12.50
C ILE A 41 10.49 -17.33 -14.02
N VAL A 42 10.53 -16.20 -14.73
CA VAL A 42 10.50 -16.18 -16.20
C VAL A 42 11.78 -16.81 -16.75
N THR A 43 12.94 -16.45 -16.18
CA THR A 43 14.23 -17.01 -16.62
C THR A 43 14.29 -18.52 -16.38
N GLU A 44 13.95 -19.00 -15.19
CA GLU A 44 13.95 -20.43 -14.89
C GLU A 44 12.97 -21.22 -15.74
N THR A 45 11.81 -20.64 -16.09
CA THR A 45 10.82 -21.26 -16.98
C THR A 45 11.34 -21.35 -18.42
N LEU A 46 11.95 -20.27 -18.93
CA LEU A 46 12.57 -20.27 -20.25
C LEU A 46 13.72 -21.27 -20.38
N GLU A 47 14.35 -21.61 -19.26
CA GLU A 47 15.45 -22.55 -19.17
C GLU A 47 15.00 -23.99 -18.86
N GLY A 48 13.69 -24.24 -18.77
CA GLY A 48 13.12 -25.57 -18.50
C GLY A 48 13.34 -26.06 -17.06
N ARG A 49 13.70 -25.17 -16.12
CA ARG A 49 13.98 -25.48 -14.72
C ARG A 49 12.79 -25.23 -13.79
N GLU A 50 11.58 -25.46 -14.29
CA GLU A 50 10.32 -25.23 -13.56
C GLU A 50 10.23 -26.02 -12.24
N SER A 51 10.87 -27.20 -12.17
CA SER A 51 10.94 -28.02 -10.95
C SER A 51 11.65 -27.33 -9.78
N GLY A 52 12.45 -26.30 -10.07
CA GLY A 52 13.11 -25.42 -9.11
C GLY A 52 12.22 -24.32 -8.55
N LEU A 53 11.06 -24.03 -9.14
CA LEU A 53 10.13 -22.98 -8.73
C LEU A 53 9.24 -23.40 -7.54
N LYS A 54 9.83 -24.06 -6.55
CA LYS A 54 9.17 -24.43 -5.29
C LYS A 54 9.20 -23.26 -4.32
N GLU A 55 8.21 -23.20 -3.43
CA GLU A 55 8.09 -22.12 -2.44
C GLU A 55 9.37 -21.91 -1.63
N TYR A 56 9.97 -22.99 -1.12
CA TYR A 56 11.24 -22.95 -0.39
C TYR A 56 12.37 -22.28 -1.19
N ASN A 57 12.58 -22.72 -2.43
CA ASN A 57 13.65 -22.20 -3.29
C ASN A 57 13.45 -20.72 -3.62
N LEU A 58 12.21 -20.29 -3.84
CA LEU A 58 11.88 -18.89 -4.08
C LEU A 58 12.16 -18.02 -2.85
N GLY A 59 11.84 -18.54 -1.66
CA GLY A 59 12.16 -17.91 -0.39
C GLY A 59 13.66 -17.70 -0.22
N VAL A 60 14.46 -18.74 -0.43
CA VAL A 60 15.91 -18.70 -0.20
C VAL A 60 16.65 -17.95 -1.31
N ASN A 61 16.42 -18.34 -2.58
CA ASN A 61 17.25 -17.87 -3.71
C ASN A 61 16.88 -16.47 -4.19
N VAL A 62 15.64 -16.03 -3.98
CA VAL A 62 15.15 -14.74 -4.53
C VAL A 62 14.77 -13.75 -3.44
N LEU A 63 14.10 -14.24 -2.38
CA LEU A 63 13.69 -13.39 -1.25
C LEU A 63 14.72 -13.38 -0.12
N HIS A 64 15.90 -13.97 -0.36
CA HIS A 64 17.04 -13.98 0.56
C HIS A 64 16.68 -14.47 1.97
N ARG A 65 15.75 -15.42 2.07
CA ARG A 65 15.48 -16.12 3.32
C ARG A 65 16.62 -17.08 3.64
N HIS A 66 16.79 -17.32 4.93
CA HIS A 66 17.81 -18.24 5.43
C HIS A 66 17.40 -19.70 5.16
N ALA A 67 18.36 -20.63 5.22
CA ALA A 67 18.16 -22.03 4.85
C ALA A 67 17.16 -22.78 5.74
N ASP A 68 16.85 -22.24 6.92
CA ASP A 68 15.82 -22.72 7.85
C ASP A 68 14.40 -22.22 7.51
N TYR A 69 14.23 -21.52 6.38
CA TYR A 69 12.92 -21.08 5.90
C TYR A 69 11.92 -22.23 5.81
N ASP A 70 10.81 -22.11 6.54
CA ASP A 70 9.68 -23.03 6.45
C ASP A 70 8.47 -22.35 5.78
N PRO A 71 8.11 -22.74 4.54
CA PRO A 71 6.91 -22.28 3.85
C PRO A 71 5.61 -22.42 4.65
N ARG A 72 5.52 -23.36 5.61
CA ARG A 72 4.30 -23.57 6.40
C ARG A 72 4.06 -22.46 7.41
N THR A 73 5.13 -21.85 7.93
CA THR A 73 5.07 -20.85 9.00
C THR A 73 5.37 -19.44 8.49
N ASP A 74 6.21 -19.28 7.46
CA ASP A 74 6.48 -17.98 6.82
C ASP A 74 5.85 -17.90 5.42
N SER A 75 4.81 -17.07 5.31
CA SER A 75 4.02 -16.86 4.10
C SER A 75 4.58 -15.84 3.12
N ILE A 76 5.82 -15.35 3.31
CA ILE A 76 6.41 -14.29 2.49
C ILE A 76 6.31 -14.54 0.98
N VAL A 77 6.61 -15.77 0.52
CA VAL A 77 6.51 -16.11 -0.91
C VAL A 77 5.07 -16.03 -1.39
N ARG A 78 4.10 -16.56 -0.63
CA ARG A 78 2.67 -16.45 -0.96
C ARG A 78 2.19 -15.01 -1.01
N VAL A 79 2.64 -14.16 -0.09
CA VAL A 79 2.30 -12.72 -0.05
C VAL A 79 2.88 -12.01 -1.27
N GLN A 80 4.16 -12.20 -1.57
CA GLN A 80 4.82 -11.56 -2.72
C GLN A 80 4.21 -12.01 -4.04
N PHE A 81 3.89 -13.30 -4.21
CA PHE A 81 3.19 -13.78 -5.42
C PHE A 81 1.75 -13.28 -5.52
N SER A 82 1.07 -13.03 -4.39
CA SER A 82 -0.25 -12.40 -4.41
C SER A 82 -0.17 -10.95 -4.89
N GLN A 83 0.87 -10.21 -4.49
CA GLN A 83 1.13 -8.85 -4.96
C GLN A 83 1.56 -8.83 -6.44
N LEU A 84 2.44 -9.75 -6.85
CA LEU A 84 2.89 -9.91 -8.23
C LEU A 84 1.71 -10.09 -9.19
N ARG A 85 0.78 -11.01 -8.87
CA ARG A 85 -0.44 -11.24 -9.66
C ARG A 85 -1.31 -9.99 -9.75
N LYS A 86 -1.54 -9.29 -8.64
CA LYS A 86 -2.34 -8.06 -8.63
C LYS A 86 -1.71 -6.98 -9.51
N LYS A 87 -0.40 -6.79 -9.43
CA LYS A 87 0.31 -5.78 -10.24
C LYS A 87 0.33 -6.13 -11.73
N LEU A 88 0.51 -7.40 -12.09
CA LEU A 88 0.38 -7.85 -13.48
C LEU A 88 -1.03 -7.59 -14.01
N ALA A 89 -2.08 -7.89 -13.23
CA ALA A 89 -3.46 -7.63 -13.63
C ALA A 89 -3.70 -6.14 -13.92
N VAL A 90 -3.32 -5.25 -12.99
CA VAL A 90 -3.46 -3.79 -13.17
C VAL A 90 -2.68 -3.30 -14.40
N LEU A 91 -1.44 -3.78 -14.59
CA LEU A 91 -0.62 -3.40 -15.73
C LEU A 91 -1.31 -3.75 -17.07
N TYR A 92 -1.87 -4.95 -17.20
CA TYR A 92 -2.54 -5.38 -18.44
C TYR A 92 -3.95 -4.80 -18.60
N GLU A 93 -4.62 -4.37 -17.52
CA GLU A 93 -5.90 -3.67 -17.57
C GLU A 93 -5.75 -2.24 -18.10
N GLU A 94 -4.68 -1.54 -17.71
CA GLU A 94 -4.45 -0.16 -18.12
C GLU A 94 -3.78 -0.02 -19.50
N ASP A 95 -3.08 -1.07 -19.94
CA ASP A 95 -2.38 -1.10 -21.23
C ASP A 95 -2.82 -2.32 -22.07
N PRO A 96 -4.11 -2.41 -22.44
CA PRO A 96 -4.63 -3.56 -23.17
C PRO A 96 -4.20 -3.50 -24.64
N GLY A 97 -3.28 -4.39 -25.03
CA GLY A 97 -2.92 -4.65 -26.43
C GLY A 97 -1.54 -4.19 -26.89
N THR A 98 -0.65 -3.78 -25.98
CA THR A 98 0.75 -3.44 -26.30
C THR A 98 1.62 -4.65 -26.62
N ALA A 99 1.27 -5.84 -26.11
CA ALA A 99 2.04 -7.06 -26.31
C ALA A 99 1.18 -8.18 -26.93
N PRO A 100 1.75 -8.99 -27.85
CA PRO A 100 1.02 -10.08 -28.52
C PRO A 100 0.69 -11.27 -27.61
N PHE A 101 1.20 -11.26 -26.37
CA PHE A 101 0.91 -12.22 -25.31
C PHE A 101 1.06 -11.52 -23.95
N ARG A 102 0.55 -12.15 -22.90
CA ARG A 102 0.70 -11.73 -21.51
C ARG A 102 1.37 -12.81 -20.67
N ILE A 103 2.13 -12.38 -19.67
CA ILE A 103 2.68 -13.24 -18.63
C ILE A 103 1.67 -13.35 -17.49
N GLU A 104 1.13 -14.55 -17.26
CA GLU A 104 0.18 -14.82 -16.17
C GLU A 104 0.77 -15.79 -15.15
N ILE A 105 0.33 -15.69 -13.90
CA ILE A 105 0.71 -16.63 -12.84
C ILE A 105 -0.56 -17.10 -12.16
N HIS A 106 -0.93 -18.37 -12.37
CA HIS A 106 -2.14 -18.94 -11.79
C HIS A 106 -2.08 -19.01 -10.26
N LYS A 107 -3.25 -19.02 -9.61
CA LYS A 107 -3.36 -19.25 -8.17
C LYS A 107 -2.82 -20.65 -7.84
N GLY A 108 -2.02 -20.76 -6.78
CA GLY A 108 -1.40 -22.02 -6.37
C GLY A 108 -0.19 -22.47 -7.21
N SER A 109 0.14 -21.76 -8.29
CA SER A 109 1.35 -21.98 -9.08
C SER A 109 2.34 -20.83 -8.91
N TYR A 110 3.63 -21.15 -8.96
CA TYR A 110 4.71 -20.17 -9.09
C TYR A 110 5.29 -20.11 -10.51
N VAL A 111 4.86 -21.02 -11.38
CA VAL A 111 5.31 -21.09 -12.77
C VAL A 111 4.48 -20.09 -13.59
N PRO A 112 5.12 -19.13 -14.29
CA PRO A 112 4.45 -18.24 -15.22
C PRO A 112 4.00 -19.00 -16.47
N VAL A 113 2.86 -18.60 -17.04
CA VAL A 113 2.37 -19.07 -18.33
C VAL A 113 2.28 -17.89 -19.30
N PHE A 114 2.58 -18.16 -20.56
CA PHE A 114 2.58 -17.15 -21.62
C PHE A 114 1.33 -17.31 -22.48
N VAL A 115 0.36 -16.42 -22.31
CA VAL A 115 -0.96 -16.53 -22.93
C VAL A 115 -1.08 -15.52 -24.07
N HIS A 116 -1.30 -16.00 -25.28
CA HIS A 116 -1.54 -15.13 -26.43
C HIS A 116 -2.77 -14.25 -26.22
N GLN A 117 -2.63 -12.99 -26.58
CA GLN A 117 -3.76 -12.10 -26.72
C GLN A 117 -4.20 -12.12 -28.18
N PRO A 118 -5.48 -12.38 -28.50
CA PRO A 118 -5.96 -12.11 -29.85
C PRO A 118 -5.71 -10.62 -30.12
N PRO A 119 -5.21 -10.25 -31.32
CA PRO A 119 -5.11 -8.86 -31.71
C PRO A 119 -6.47 -8.24 -31.47
N LYS A 120 -6.52 -7.15 -30.70
CA LYS A 120 -7.74 -6.34 -30.64
C LYS A 120 -7.95 -5.86 -32.06
N GLU A 121 -8.92 -6.45 -32.77
CA GLU A 121 -9.45 -5.86 -33.98
C GLU A 121 -9.70 -4.39 -33.63
N ALA A 122 -8.93 -3.50 -34.26
CA ALA A 122 -9.26 -2.10 -34.29
C ALA A 122 -10.75 -2.04 -34.61
N PRO A 123 -11.55 -1.22 -33.93
CA PRO A 123 -12.97 -1.14 -34.23
C PRO A 123 -13.07 -0.96 -35.73
N ILE A 124 -13.60 -1.98 -36.42
CA ILE A 124 -13.84 -1.92 -37.85
C ILE A 124 -14.68 -0.66 -37.98
N GLN A 125 -14.08 0.40 -38.52
CA GLN A 125 -14.84 1.57 -38.93
C GLN A 125 -15.90 1.00 -39.82
N ALA A 126 -17.15 1.03 -39.34
CA ALA A 126 -18.28 0.53 -40.05
C ALA A 126 -18.24 1.21 -41.41
N ARG A 127 -17.84 0.44 -42.43
CA ARG A 127 -17.88 0.89 -43.80
C ARG A 127 -19.36 1.11 -44.05
N GLU A 128 -19.72 2.38 -44.16
CA GLU A 128 -21.04 2.85 -44.50
C GLU A 128 -21.42 2.18 -45.81
N THR A 129 -22.11 1.05 -45.68
CA THR A 129 -22.69 0.34 -46.80
C THR A 129 -24.06 0.97 -46.90
N GLU A 130 -24.28 1.77 -47.96
CA GLU A 130 -25.60 2.31 -48.29
C GLU A 130 -26.60 1.15 -48.31
N VAL A 131 -27.41 1.06 -47.26
CA VAL A 131 -28.54 0.13 -47.21
C VAL A 131 -29.75 0.89 -47.72
N VAL A 132 -30.18 0.52 -48.93
CA VAL A 132 -31.42 0.98 -49.57
C VAL A 132 -32.60 0.81 -48.60
N PRO A 133 -33.47 1.82 -48.38
CA PRO A 133 -34.54 1.73 -47.41
C PRO A 133 -35.66 0.82 -47.94
N VAL A 134 -35.84 -0.35 -47.31
CA VAL A 134 -37.07 -1.14 -47.43
C VAL A 134 -38.06 -0.66 -46.36
N ALA A 135 -39.31 -0.46 -46.79
CA ALA A 135 -40.40 0.23 -46.13
C ALA A 135 -40.56 -0.04 -44.61
N ALA A 136 -40.76 1.07 -43.89
CA ALA A 136 -40.88 1.14 -42.44
C ALA A 136 -42.11 0.38 -41.91
N ARG A 137 -41.87 -0.62 -41.06
CA ARG A 137 -42.89 -1.13 -40.14
C ARG A 137 -42.80 -0.34 -38.84
N ARG A 138 -43.80 0.50 -38.57
CA ARG A 138 -43.96 1.24 -37.31
C ARG A 138 -43.94 0.26 -36.13
N ARG A 139 -42.96 0.38 -35.23
CA ARG A 139 -42.93 -0.36 -33.96
C ARG A 139 -42.40 0.52 -32.83
N VAL A 140 -43.35 0.92 -31.98
CA VAL A 140 -43.27 1.53 -30.62
C VAL A 140 -41.88 1.65 -29.97
N TRP A 141 -41.08 2.63 -30.36
CA TRP A 141 -39.86 3.05 -29.63
C TRP A 141 -39.98 4.31 -28.75
N PRO A 142 -40.99 5.22 -28.86
CA PRO A 142 -40.98 6.42 -28.03
C PRO A 142 -41.31 6.15 -26.55
N ALA A 143 -42.06 5.08 -26.26
CA ALA A 143 -42.41 4.71 -24.88
C ALA A 143 -41.21 4.15 -24.08
N PHE A 144 -40.27 3.47 -24.75
CA PHE A 144 -39.10 2.89 -24.09
C PHE A 144 -38.05 3.96 -23.75
N LEU A 145 -37.80 4.92 -24.66
CA LEU A 145 -36.89 6.05 -24.42
C LEU A 145 -37.44 7.03 -23.37
N ALA A 146 -38.75 7.26 -23.34
CA ALA A 146 -39.38 8.04 -22.29
C ALA A 146 -39.26 7.37 -20.91
N GLY A 147 -39.39 6.03 -20.85
CA GLY A 147 -39.23 5.25 -19.61
C GLY A 147 -37.82 5.34 -19.02
N VAL A 148 -36.78 5.26 -19.86
CA VAL A 148 -35.36 5.39 -19.43
C VAL A 148 -35.05 6.80 -18.92
N GLY A 149 -35.57 7.84 -19.59
CA GLY A 149 -35.40 9.22 -19.15
C GLY A 149 -36.03 9.48 -17.78
N VAL A 150 -37.24 8.96 -17.55
CA VAL A 150 -37.94 9.11 -16.26
C VAL A 150 -37.23 8.33 -15.15
N THR A 151 -36.72 7.12 -15.41
CA THR A 151 -35.97 6.37 -14.39
C THR A 151 -34.64 7.04 -14.05
N ALA A 152 -33.92 7.59 -15.02
CA ALA A 152 -32.70 8.36 -14.77
C ALA A 152 -32.98 9.62 -13.93
N LEU A 153 -34.06 10.36 -14.26
CA LEU A 153 -34.46 11.55 -13.51
C LEU A 153 -34.93 11.21 -12.09
N VAL A 154 -35.67 10.11 -11.91
CA VAL A 154 -36.07 9.63 -10.58
C VAL A 154 -34.87 9.15 -9.78
N ALA A 155 -33.90 8.46 -10.40
CA ALA A 155 -32.66 8.06 -9.73
C ALA A 155 -31.82 9.28 -9.31
N ILE A 156 -31.73 10.31 -10.15
CA ILE A 156 -31.05 11.57 -9.82
C ILE A 156 -31.80 12.31 -8.72
N ALA A 157 -33.14 12.42 -8.83
CA ALA A 157 -33.96 13.06 -7.83
C ALA A 157 -33.87 12.34 -6.48
N LEU A 158 -33.93 11.01 -6.45
CA LEU A 158 -33.72 10.19 -5.25
C LEU A 158 -32.29 10.31 -4.73
N TYR A 159 -31.28 10.38 -5.59
CA TYR A 159 -29.90 10.62 -5.17
C TYR A 159 -29.74 11.99 -4.50
N THR A 160 -30.35 13.05 -5.06
CA THR A 160 -30.33 14.39 -4.47
C THR A 160 -31.23 14.53 -3.23
N ALA A 161 -32.37 13.85 -3.20
CA ALA A 161 -33.35 13.88 -2.10
C ALA A 161 -32.96 12.97 -0.94
N SER A 162 -32.17 11.92 -1.19
CA SER A 162 -31.65 11.01 -0.15
C SER A 162 -30.67 11.67 0.81
N GLY A 163 -30.35 12.96 0.64
CA GLY A 163 -29.57 13.74 1.60
C GLY A 163 -28.13 13.26 1.80
N ARG A 164 -27.71 12.21 1.08
CA ARG A 164 -26.38 11.56 1.23
C ARG A 164 -25.21 12.49 0.89
N GLY A 165 -25.47 13.66 0.34
CA GLY A 165 -24.46 14.68 0.00
C GLY A 165 -24.23 15.76 1.06
N ARG A 166 -25.01 15.81 2.15
CA ARG A 166 -24.84 16.80 3.22
C ARG A 166 -25.20 16.18 4.57
N GLU A 167 -24.37 15.24 5.04
CA GLU A 167 -24.23 15.12 6.50
C GLU A 167 -23.85 16.51 7.00
N ALA A 168 -24.69 17.10 7.87
CA ALA A 168 -24.36 18.34 8.55
C ALA A 168 -22.99 18.12 9.20
N ARG A 169 -21.95 18.83 8.72
CA ARG A 169 -20.60 18.69 9.24
C ARG A 169 -20.68 18.98 10.74
N ALA A 170 -20.46 17.94 11.55
CA ALA A 170 -20.28 18.15 12.98
C ALA A 170 -19.18 19.22 13.17
N PRO A 171 -19.37 20.18 14.10
CA PRO A 171 -18.41 21.24 14.32
C PRO A 171 -17.01 20.66 14.50
N THR A 172 -16.01 21.27 13.86
CA THR A 172 -14.63 20.83 13.96
C THR A 172 -14.16 21.05 15.40
N PRO A 173 -13.67 20.03 16.11
CA PRO A 173 -13.11 20.21 17.43
C PRO A 173 -11.93 21.18 17.39
N ALA A 174 -11.76 22.00 18.44
CA ALA A 174 -10.76 23.07 18.48
C ALA A 174 -9.33 22.62 18.14
N LEU A 175 -8.96 21.39 18.54
CA LEU A 175 -7.66 20.80 18.22
C LEU A 175 -7.37 20.73 16.71
N TRP A 176 -8.41 20.50 15.90
CA TRP A 176 -8.30 20.30 14.46
C TRP A 176 -8.61 21.57 13.65
N SER A 177 -9.15 22.61 14.27
CA SER A 177 -9.52 23.85 13.59
C SER A 177 -8.34 24.48 12.83
N PRO A 178 -7.12 24.63 13.40
CA PRO A 178 -6.00 25.21 12.66
C PRO A 178 -5.63 24.43 11.40
N LEU A 179 -5.70 23.10 11.45
CA LEU A 179 -5.41 22.22 10.32
C LEU A 179 -6.45 22.39 9.20
N VAL A 180 -7.72 22.43 9.57
CA VAL A 180 -8.85 22.55 8.63
C VAL A 180 -8.94 23.93 8.02
N GLU A 181 -8.72 24.98 8.81
CA GLU A 181 -8.86 26.39 8.39
C GLU A 181 -7.64 26.89 7.61
N SER A 182 -6.47 26.26 7.78
CA SER A 182 -5.24 26.66 7.07
C SER A 182 -5.35 26.59 5.53
N GLY A 183 -6.31 25.81 5.00
CA GLY A 183 -6.44 25.53 3.55
C GLY A 183 -5.26 24.74 2.95
N SER A 184 -4.26 24.41 3.75
CA SER A 184 -3.06 23.69 3.31
C SER A 184 -3.33 22.19 3.24
N PRO A 185 -2.76 21.46 2.27
CA PRO A 185 -2.81 20.01 2.26
C PRO A 185 -2.20 19.43 3.55
N ALA A 186 -2.65 18.25 3.95
CA ALA A 186 -2.12 17.54 5.10
C ALA A 186 -1.47 16.21 4.67
N ILE A 187 -0.33 15.89 5.28
CA ILE A 187 0.22 14.55 5.28
C ILE A 187 -0.21 13.90 6.59
N VAL A 188 -0.94 12.80 6.51
CA VAL A 188 -1.25 11.96 7.67
C VAL A 188 -0.33 10.75 7.60
N SER A 189 0.60 10.69 8.53
CA SER A 189 1.61 9.65 8.62
C SER A 189 1.35 8.77 9.83
N PHE A 190 1.77 7.53 9.78
CA PHE A 190 1.89 6.68 10.97
C PHE A 190 3.34 6.58 11.41
N GLY A 191 3.55 6.44 12.72
CA GLY A 191 4.86 6.12 13.27
C GLY A 191 5.17 4.64 13.13
N VAL A 192 6.40 4.35 12.75
CA VAL A 192 6.94 3.00 12.66
C VAL A 192 8.06 2.86 13.71
N PRO A 193 8.01 1.85 14.57
CA PRO A 193 9.05 1.60 15.56
C PRO A 193 10.34 1.07 14.93
N LEU A 194 11.49 1.43 15.52
CA LEU A 194 12.79 0.92 15.12
C LEU A 194 13.00 -0.51 15.64
N PHE A 195 13.10 -1.49 14.75
CA PHE A 195 13.43 -2.87 15.10
C PHE A 195 14.91 -3.16 14.84
N TYR A 196 15.46 -4.12 15.59
CA TYR A 196 16.77 -4.70 15.30
C TYR A 196 16.62 -6.19 14.99
N VAL A 197 17.36 -6.66 13.99
CA VAL A 197 17.24 -8.02 13.45
C VAL A 197 18.61 -8.69 13.35
N GLY A 198 18.66 -9.97 13.70
CA GLY A 198 19.81 -10.85 13.48
C GLY A 198 19.36 -12.30 13.50
N ASN A 199 19.81 -13.10 12.53
CA ASN A 199 19.50 -14.55 12.38
C ASN A 199 18.04 -14.93 12.71
N GLY A 200 17.06 -14.20 12.16
CA GLY A 200 15.62 -14.46 12.36
C GLY A 200 15.03 -13.95 13.67
N LEU A 201 15.85 -13.44 14.61
CA LEU A 201 15.38 -12.77 15.81
C LEU A 201 15.01 -11.31 15.51
N TYR A 202 13.80 -10.93 15.89
CA TYR A 202 13.32 -9.55 15.87
C TYR A 202 13.28 -9.01 17.29
N VAL A 203 14.03 -7.95 17.56
CA VAL A 203 14.12 -7.33 18.87
C VAL A 203 13.69 -5.87 18.77
N ARG A 204 12.83 -5.45 19.70
CA ARG A 204 12.46 -4.05 19.90
C ARG A 204 12.77 -3.66 21.32
N ASP A 205 13.51 -2.58 21.48
CA ASP A 205 13.67 -1.89 22.77
C ASP A 205 12.93 -0.56 22.68
N VAL A 206 11.85 -0.41 23.45
CA VAL A 206 10.99 0.79 23.42
C VAL A 206 11.73 2.09 23.75
N LEU A 207 12.88 2.02 24.42
CA LEU A 207 13.69 3.19 24.78
C LEU A 207 14.66 3.60 23.66
N VAL A 208 15.04 2.68 22.78
CA VAL A 208 15.93 2.95 21.65
C VAL A 208 15.07 3.47 20.49
N ASN A 209 15.25 4.71 20.03
CA ASN A 209 14.43 5.25 18.94
C ASN A 209 15.25 5.74 17.74
N GLU A 210 16.59 5.71 17.85
CA GLU A 210 17.53 6.09 16.80
C GLU A 210 18.65 5.05 16.65
N PRO A 211 19.12 4.77 15.41
CA PRO A 211 20.35 4.01 15.20
C PRO A 211 21.55 4.67 15.91
N GLY A 212 22.40 3.87 16.56
CA GLY A 212 23.50 4.32 17.41
C GLY A 212 23.16 4.34 18.91
N GLN A 213 21.88 4.29 19.29
CA GLN A 213 21.44 4.20 20.69
C GLN A 213 21.38 2.75 21.20
N GLU A 214 21.80 1.76 20.40
CA GLU A 214 21.81 0.35 20.81
C GLU A 214 22.83 0.04 21.92
N LEU A 215 23.88 0.84 22.06
CA LEU A 215 24.92 0.64 23.08
C LEU A 215 24.35 0.87 24.49
N ASN A 216 24.59 -0.08 25.40
CA ASN A 216 24.02 -0.18 26.74
C ASN A 216 22.49 -0.36 26.81
N SER A 217 21.84 -0.76 25.70
CA SER A 217 20.40 -1.01 25.66
C SER A 217 20.02 -2.48 25.88
N GLY A 218 18.71 -2.78 25.90
CA GLY A 218 18.20 -4.14 25.79
C GLY A 218 18.65 -4.84 24.50
N ILE A 219 18.84 -4.10 23.40
CA ILE A 219 19.31 -4.64 22.12
C ILE A 219 20.70 -5.26 22.27
N GLU A 220 21.65 -4.53 22.86
CA GLU A 220 23.02 -5.05 23.05
C GLU A 220 23.05 -6.27 23.98
N ARG A 221 22.26 -6.24 25.06
CA ARG A 221 22.14 -7.38 25.99
C ARG A 221 21.62 -8.62 25.29
N VAL A 222 20.58 -8.50 24.46
CA VAL A 222 20.02 -9.61 23.68
C VAL A 222 21.02 -10.08 22.61
N GLY A 223 21.70 -9.16 21.91
CA GLY A 223 22.73 -9.50 20.94
C GLY A 223 23.88 -10.30 21.55
N LYS A 224 24.40 -9.86 22.70
CA LYS A 224 25.45 -10.57 23.45
C LYS A 224 24.99 -11.94 23.94
N ALA A 225 23.79 -12.04 24.53
CA ALA A 225 23.25 -13.29 25.03
C ALA A 225 23.06 -14.33 23.92
N MET A 226 22.57 -13.88 22.76
CA MET A 226 22.33 -14.72 21.59
C MET A 226 23.57 -14.88 20.70
N LYS A 227 24.71 -14.31 21.09
CA LYS A 227 25.99 -14.32 20.35
C LYS A 227 25.82 -13.90 18.87
N GLN A 228 25.02 -12.88 18.63
CA GLN A 228 24.72 -12.41 17.28
C GLN A 228 24.72 -10.89 17.19
N MET A 229 25.03 -10.40 15.99
CA MET A 229 24.94 -8.98 15.70
C MET A 229 23.50 -8.64 15.27
N LEU A 230 22.85 -7.79 16.05
CA LEU A 230 21.55 -7.24 15.72
C LEU A 230 21.73 -5.92 14.98
N ARG A 231 21.17 -5.79 13.78
CA ARG A 231 21.26 -4.58 12.96
C ARG A 231 19.91 -3.87 12.91
N PRO A 232 19.87 -2.53 12.84
CA PRO A 232 18.62 -1.80 12.64
C PRO A 232 17.95 -2.28 11.35
N HIS A 233 16.62 -2.40 11.40
CA HIS A 233 15.80 -2.82 10.28
C HIS A 233 14.63 -1.84 10.14
N ASP A 234 14.60 -1.15 9.01
CA ASP A 234 13.79 0.07 8.85
C ASP A 234 12.35 -0.18 8.34
N ASP A 235 11.95 -1.44 8.05
CA ASP A 235 10.84 -1.71 7.11
C ASP A 235 9.91 -2.90 7.49
N VAL A 236 9.71 -3.25 8.77
CA VAL A 236 8.98 -4.51 9.12
C VAL A 236 7.69 -4.33 9.89
N TYR A 237 7.37 -3.14 10.39
CA TYR A 237 6.25 -3.01 11.30
C TYR A 237 5.38 -1.80 11.04
N THR A 238 4.23 -2.04 10.43
CA THR A 238 3.11 -1.11 10.51
C THR A 238 2.11 -1.69 11.50
N GLY A 239 1.93 -1.02 12.63
CA GLY A 239 0.92 -1.44 13.59
C GLY A 239 -0.49 -1.26 13.02
N ILE A 240 -1.36 -2.24 13.28
CA ILE A 240 -2.75 -2.22 12.80
C ILE A 240 -3.48 -1.00 13.39
N GLY A 241 -3.22 -0.67 14.66
CA GLY A 241 -3.83 0.49 15.33
C GLY A 241 -3.43 1.81 14.68
N GLU A 242 -2.15 1.99 14.38
CA GLU A 242 -1.63 3.18 13.72
C GLU A 242 -2.15 3.31 12.29
N SER A 243 -2.30 2.19 11.56
CA SER A 243 -2.89 2.16 10.22
C SER A 243 -4.35 2.60 10.24
N VAL A 244 -5.15 2.02 11.13
CA VAL A 244 -6.57 2.35 11.29
C VAL A 244 -6.71 3.79 11.75
N GLY A 245 -5.93 4.24 12.73
CA GLY A 245 -5.95 5.62 13.19
C GLY A 245 -5.58 6.63 12.10
N THR A 246 -4.56 6.32 11.30
CA THR A 246 -4.18 7.13 10.13
C THR A 246 -5.31 7.24 9.12
N TYR A 247 -5.97 6.12 8.82
CA TYR A 247 -7.12 6.10 7.93
C TYR A 247 -8.29 6.93 8.48
N GLU A 248 -8.65 6.75 9.76
CA GLU A 248 -9.77 7.47 10.37
C GLU A 248 -9.51 8.98 10.45
N VAL A 249 -8.29 9.39 10.81
CA VAL A 249 -7.90 10.81 10.82
C VAL A 249 -7.84 11.39 9.42
N GLY A 250 -7.28 10.67 8.45
CA GLY A 250 -7.27 11.08 7.05
C GLY A 250 -8.70 11.31 6.53
N ARG A 251 -9.59 10.33 6.74
CA ARG A 251 -11.00 10.43 6.36
C ARG A 251 -11.71 11.58 7.08
N PHE A 252 -11.41 11.83 8.35
CA PHE A 252 -11.96 12.95 9.12
C PHE A 252 -11.59 14.30 8.51
N LEU A 253 -10.33 14.48 8.08
CA LEU A 253 -9.80 15.68 7.45
C LEU A 253 -10.33 15.86 6.02
N GLU A 254 -10.37 14.79 5.22
CA GLU A 254 -10.92 14.81 3.85
C GLU A 254 -12.40 15.18 3.85
N ARG A 255 -13.19 14.62 4.77
CA ARG A 255 -14.60 14.99 4.99
C ARG A 255 -14.76 16.46 5.34
N ARG A 256 -13.69 17.14 5.79
CA ARG A 256 -13.63 18.58 6.10
C ARG A 256 -13.01 19.44 5.00
N GLY A 257 -12.67 18.84 3.86
CA GLY A 257 -12.18 19.55 2.67
C GLY A 257 -10.66 19.72 2.63
N VAL A 258 -9.94 19.10 3.56
CA VAL A 258 -8.47 19.08 3.55
C VAL A 258 -8.01 18.00 2.56
N LYS A 259 -7.11 18.34 1.65
CA LYS A 259 -6.46 17.35 0.78
C LYS A 259 -5.47 16.54 1.62
N VAL A 260 -5.68 15.24 1.73
CA VAL A 260 -4.84 14.34 2.53
C VAL A 260 -3.95 13.48 1.65
N GLN A 261 -2.69 13.34 2.05
CA GLN A 261 -1.77 12.33 1.55
C GLN A 261 -1.39 11.42 2.72
N ILE A 262 -1.50 10.10 2.54
CA ILE A 262 -1.01 9.13 3.53
C ILE A 262 0.41 8.72 3.16
N SER A 263 1.30 8.71 4.14
CA SER A 263 2.69 8.28 3.95
C SER A 263 3.21 7.50 5.17
N ASN A 264 4.21 6.64 4.95
CA ASN A 264 5.01 6.11 6.04
C ASN A 264 5.97 7.20 6.52
N SER A 265 6.16 7.33 7.84
CA SER A 265 7.04 8.35 8.42
C SER A 265 8.49 8.19 8.00
N HIS A 266 8.95 6.96 7.75
CA HIS A 266 10.34 6.68 7.35
C HIS A 266 10.75 7.35 6.03
N TYR A 267 9.79 7.50 5.10
CA TYR A 267 10.05 8.04 3.77
C TYR A 267 9.75 9.54 3.65
N LEU A 268 9.39 10.18 4.77
CA LEU A 268 9.15 11.62 4.78
C LEU A 268 10.47 12.35 5.05
N GLY A 269 10.80 13.30 4.18
CA GLY A 269 11.88 14.24 4.36
C GLY A 269 11.37 15.66 4.61
N PRO A 270 12.23 16.59 5.05
CA PRO A 270 11.86 18.00 5.23
C PRO A 270 11.27 18.65 3.97
N SER A 271 11.70 18.21 2.78
CA SER A 271 11.18 18.69 1.50
C SER A 271 9.72 18.35 1.26
N ASP A 272 9.26 17.20 1.78
CA ASP A 272 7.89 16.71 1.59
C ASP A 272 6.87 17.47 2.43
N LEU A 273 7.35 18.10 3.51
CA LEU A 273 6.55 18.87 4.47
C LEU A 273 6.33 20.33 4.04
N ARG A 274 7.05 20.82 3.01
CA ARG A 274 6.94 22.23 2.60
C ARG A 274 5.53 22.57 2.15
N GLY A 275 4.92 23.57 2.81
CA GLY A 275 3.56 24.04 2.49
C GLY A 275 2.46 23.03 2.82
N LYS A 276 2.77 22.02 3.65
CA LYS A 276 1.81 21.01 4.08
C LYS A 276 1.80 20.91 5.60
N ASN A 277 0.63 20.59 6.13
CA ASN A 277 0.50 20.21 7.53
C ASN A 277 0.94 18.75 7.71
N LEU A 278 1.50 18.42 8.87
CA LEU A 278 1.89 17.05 9.22
C LEU A 278 1.11 16.59 10.44
N VAL A 279 0.44 15.44 10.31
CA VAL A 279 -0.20 14.74 11.42
C VAL A 279 0.44 13.36 11.52
N ILE A 280 1.02 13.03 12.67
CA ILE A 280 1.63 11.72 12.91
C ILE A 280 0.77 10.95 13.93
N ILE A 281 0.31 9.77 13.53
CA ILE A 281 -0.37 8.80 14.39
C ILE A 281 0.62 7.74 14.83
N SER A 282 1.02 7.79 16.09
CA SER A 282 2.05 6.92 16.62
C SER A 282 1.81 6.62 18.09
N SER A 283 2.34 5.50 18.58
CA SER A 283 2.48 5.28 20.02
C SER A 283 3.33 6.39 20.64
N SER A 284 2.99 6.84 21.84
CA SER A 284 3.82 7.77 22.62
C SER A 284 5.23 7.23 22.87
N ARG A 285 5.41 5.91 22.79
CA ARG A 285 6.73 5.26 22.94
C ARG A 285 7.55 5.28 21.65
N PHE A 286 6.95 5.57 20.51
CA PHE A 286 7.60 5.59 19.20
C PHE A 286 7.92 7.03 18.82
N GLN A 287 9.04 7.51 19.36
CA GLN A 287 9.51 8.88 19.15
C GLN A 287 10.36 9.01 17.87
N THR A 288 10.64 7.90 17.17
CA THR A 288 11.45 7.86 15.93
C THR A 288 11.05 8.95 14.91
N PRO A 289 9.76 9.13 14.56
CA PRO A 289 9.39 10.18 13.61
C PRO A 289 9.69 11.59 14.12
N LEU A 290 9.41 11.87 15.40
CA LEU A 290 9.61 13.20 15.99
C LEU A 290 11.10 13.55 16.07
N ASN A 291 11.93 12.57 16.37
CA ASN A 291 13.38 12.74 16.43
C ASN A 291 13.99 12.98 15.03
N GLN A 292 13.49 12.29 14.02
CA GLN A 292 13.97 12.42 12.63
C GLN A 292 13.80 13.84 12.08
N PHE A 293 12.66 14.49 12.32
CA PHE A 293 12.38 15.82 11.75
C PHE A 293 12.95 16.98 12.57
N ARG A 294 13.33 16.78 13.84
CA ARG A 294 13.81 17.83 14.76
C ARG A 294 12.94 19.09 14.73
N LEU A 295 11.62 18.92 14.66
CA LEU A 295 10.67 20.03 14.61
C LEU A 295 10.62 20.75 15.97
N PRO A 296 10.27 22.05 16.00
CA PRO A 296 9.99 22.73 17.26
C PRO A 296 8.77 22.08 17.93
N LEU A 297 9.01 21.44 19.08
CA LEU A 297 7.96 20.76 19.84
C LEU A 297 7.49 21.64 20.98
N ALA A 298 6.18 21.91 21.03
CA ALA A 298 5.53 22.54 22.16
C ALA A 298 5.51 21.63 23.40
N PHE A 299 5.52 20.31 23.21
CA PHE A 299 5.54 19.32 24.29
C PHE A 299 6.68 18.34 24.11
N ARG A 300 7.32 17.92 25.20
CA ARG A 300 8.40 16.92 25.17
C ARG A 300 7.96 15.65 25.86
N PHE A 301 8.24 14.50 25.24
CA PHE A 301 8.01 13.22 25.88
C PHE A 301 9.11 12.92 26.89
N VAL A 302 8.73 12.52 28.10
CA VAL A 302 9.62 12.17 29.20
C VAL A 302 9.36 10.70 29.59
N PRO A 303 10.34 9.79 29.41
CA PRO A 303 10.15 8.35 29.60
C PRO A 303 10.26 7.87 31.06
N GLU A 304 10.03 8.75 32.05
CA GLU A 304 10.22 8.44 33.49
C GLU A 304 9.36 7.28 34.02
N THR A 305 8.30 6.87 33.31
CA THR A 305 7.43 5.74 33.67
C THR A 305 7.09 4.87 32.45
N VAL A 306 6.56 3.66 32.67
CA VAL A 306 6.17 2.68 31.60
C VAL A 306 5.18 3.26 30.56
N LEU A 307 4.39 4.24 30.95
CA LEU A 307 3.45 4.93 30.06
C LEU A 307 4.02 6.25 29.50
N GLY A 308 5.00 6.83 30.20
CA GLY A 308 5.60 8.12 29.87
C GLY A 308 4.68 9.30 30.16
N VAL A 309 5.23 10.51 30.15
CA VAL A 309 4.48 11.75 30.34
C VAL A 309 4.89 12.78 29.30
N TYR A 310 4.01 13.74 29.02
CA TYR A 310 4.32 14.89 28.17
C TYR A 310 4.54 16.13 29.03
N ALA A 311 5.75 16.67 29.00
CA ALA A 311 6.09 17.92 29.67
C ALA A 311 5.82 19.11 28.74
N ASN A 312 5.13 20.12 29.24
CA ASN A 312 5.00 21.43 28.61
C ASN A 312 6.09 22.34 29.19
N PRO A 313 7.14 22.70 28.43
CA PRO A 313 8.21 23.56 28.91
C PRO A 313 7.77 25.01 29.09
N ASN A 314 6.66 25.45 28.46
CA ASN A 314 6.17 26.82 28.49
C ASN A 314 4.64 26.85 28.67
N PRO A 315 4.10 26.42 29.82
CA PRO A 315 2.67 26.35 30.04
C PRO A 315 2.02 27.75 30.07
N LEU A 316 0.94 27.91 29.32
CA LEU A 316 0.10 29.11 29.38
C LEU A 316 -0.81 29.09 30.63
N PRO A 317 -1.39 30.23 31.03
CA PRO A 317 -2.31 30.27 32.16
C PRO A 317 -3.46 29.25 32.02
N GLY A 318 -3.56 28.33 32.97
CA GLY A 318 -4.56 27.25 32.97
C GLY A 318 -4.09 25.92 32.37
N GLU A 319 -2.89 25.86 31.79
CA GLU A 319 -2.28 24.61 31.30
C GLU A 319 -1.50 23.89 32.40
N LEU A 320 -1.37 22.56 32.26
CA LEU A 320 -0.54 21.76 33.15
C LEU A 320 0.91 21.76 32.65
N ALA A 321 1.86 21.77 33.59
CA ALA A 321 3.27 21.59 33.25
C ALA A 321 3.57 20.15 32.78
N VAL A 322 2.78 19.17 33.23
CA VAL A 322 2.96 17.75 32.88
C VAL A 322 1.60 17.10 32.64
N TYR A 323 1.48 16.37 31.54
CA TYR A 323 0.32 15.57 31.16
C TYR A 323 0.68 14.09 31.22
N ALA A 324 0.08 13.36 32.17
CA ALA A 324 0.27 11.92 32.31
C ALA A 324 -0.74 11.14 31.46
N THR A 325 -0.28 10.09 30.77
CA THR A 325 -1.16 9.18 30.06
C THR A 325 -1.89 8.28 31.06
N LYS A 326 -3.22 8.30 31.06
CA LYS A 326 -4.03 7.31 31.80
C LYS A 326 -3.83 5.94 31.13
N GLY A 327 -3.30 4.97 31.85
CA GLY A 327 -3.14 3.61 31.34
C GLY A 327 -4.50 3.03 30.93
N GLY A 328 -4.62 2.57 29.69
CA GLY A 328 -5.80 1.86 29.22
C GLY A 328 -5.91 0.49 29.91
N GLY A 329 -6.46 0.47 31.10
CA GLY A 329 -6.97 -0.74 31.72
C GLY A 329 -8.23 -1.18 30.98
N ALA A 330 -8.28 -2.44 30.57
CA ALA A 330 -9.53 -3.07 30.21
C ALA A 330 -10.51 -2.94 31.39
N GLY A 331 -11.69 -2.35 31.16
CA GLY A 331 -12.82 -2.38 32.07
C GLY A 331 -12.80 -1.35 33.20
N GLY A 332 -13.69 -0.36 33.11
CA GLY A 332 -13.98 0.54 34.22
C GLY A 332 -14.76 1.77 33.77
N VAL A 333 -16.07 1.62 33.69
CA VAL A 333 -17.03 2.75 33.66
C VAL A 333 -16.80 3.59 34.93
N SER A 334 -16.58 4.89 34.77
CA SER A 334 -17.13 5.98 35.58
C SER A 334 -16.79 7.32 34.95
#